data_AF-A0A2T6BUF2-F1
#
_entry.id   AF-A0A2T6BUF2-F1
#
_cell.length_a   1.000
_cell.length_b   1.000
_cell.length_c   1.000
_cell.angle_alpha   90.00
_cell.angle_beta   90.00
_cell.angle_gamma   90.00
#
_symmetry.space_group_name_H-M   'P 1'
#
loop_
_entity.id
_entity.type
_entity.pdbx_description
1 polymer ?
#
loop_
_entity_poly.entity_id
_entity_poly.type
_entity_poly.pdbx_seq_one_letter_code
_entity_poly.pdbx_strand_id
1 'polypeptide(L)' 'MDFDQDEYKSLFMALQAREEMIIETMKQMFESISQETQVPRVEKMLNEIYDGWQALQQNRQLQKKIQQTLHQPKNVKVLK' A
#
# COMPACT_ATOMS: atom_id res chain seq x y z
N MET A 1 -21.83 6.70 10.85
CA MET A 1 -21.67 5.25 10.67
C MET A 1 -20.40 4.92 11.42
N ASP A 2 -20.52 4.42 12.64
CA ASP A 2 -19.36 3.99 13.43
C ASP A 2 -18.85 2.72 12.75
N PHE A 3 -17.73 2.80 12.04
CA PHE A 3 -17.05 1.61 11.51
C PHE A 3 -16.73 0.65 12.67
N ASP A 4 -17.02 -0.63 12.48
CA ASP A 4 -16.76 -1.65 13.49
C ASP A 4 -15.26 -1.92 13.61
N GLN A 5 -14.77 -2.25 14.81
CA GLN A 5 -13.37 -2.61 15.02
C GLN A 5 -12.95 -3.82 14.15
N ASP A 6 -13.88 -4.73 13.89
CA ASP A 6 -13.66 -5.89 13.02
C ASP A 6 -13.52 -5.48 11.54
N GLU A 7 -14.28 -4.47 11.09
CA GLU A 7 -14.15 -3.91 9.74
C GLU A 7 -12.79 -3.23 9.55
N TYR A 8 -12.33 -2.47 10.56
CA TYR A 8 -10.99 -1.86 10.53
C TYR A 8 -9.87 -2.90 10.51
N LYS A 9 -10.01 -3.97 11.29
CA LYS A 9 -9.03 -5.06 11.32
C LYS A 9 -8.97 -5.80 9.98
N SER A 10 -10.12 -6.08 9.40
CA SER A 10 -10.24 -6.68 8.06
C SER A 10 -9.59 -5.78 6.98
N LEU A 11 -9.89 -4.48 7.01
CA LEU A 11 -9.30 -3.51 6.09
C LEU A 11 -7.77 -3.41 6.25
N PHE A 12 -7.28 -3.41 7.49
CA PHE A 12 -5.85 -3.38 7.76
C PHE A 12 -5.13 -4.63 7.23
N MET A 13 -5.69 -5.82 7.45
CA MET A 13 -5.15 -7.07 6.91
C MET A 13 -5.15 -7.08 5.38
N ALA A 14 -6.22 -6.58 4.74
CA ALA A 14 -6.29 -6.46 3.28
C ALA A 14 -5.19 -5.53 2.73
N LEU A 15 -4.93 -4.42 3.43
CA LEU A 15 -3.83 -3.52 3.06
C LEU A 15 -2.46 -4.15 3.27
N GLN A 16 -2.26 -4.99 4.28
CA GLN A 16 -1.00 -5.73 4.46
C GLN A 16 -0.78 -6.74 3.32
N ALA A 17 -1.79 -7.53 2.99
CA ALA A 17 -1.72 -8.47 1.87
C ALA A 17 -1.44 -7.76 0.52
N ARG A 18 -2.06 -6.58 0.31
CA ARG A 18 -1.79 -5.76 -0.87
C ARG A 18 -0.34 -5.27 -0.93
N GLU A 19 0.24 -4.89 0.20
CA GLU A 19 1.66 -4.46 0.28
C GLU A 19 2.60 -5.61 -0.08
N GLU A 20 2.37 -6.81 0.46
CA GLU A 20 3.16 -8.01 0.13
C GLU A 20 3.10 -8.31 -1.37
N MET A 21 1.91 -8.27 -1.96
CA MET A 21 1.74 -8.48 -3.40
C MET A 21 2.49 -7.44 -4.25
N ILE A 22 2.44 -6.16 -3.88
CA ILE A 22 3.16 -5.09 -4.60
C ILE A 22 4.67 -5.35 -4.52
N ILE A 23 5.19 -5.65 -3.33
CA ILE A 23 6.63 -5.91 -3.12
C ILE A 23 7.08 -7.13 -3.94
N GLU A 24 6.32 -8.21 -3.92
CA GLU A 24 6.65 -9.44 -4.65
C GLU A 24 6.67 -9.20 -6.17
N THR A 25 5.65 -8.49 -6.68
CA THR A 25 5.61 -8.13 -8.11
C THR A 25 6.82 -7.27 -8.50
N MET A 26 7.17 -6.27 -7.69
CA MET A 26 8.34 -5.41 -7.96
C MET A 26 9.66 -6.20 -7.95
N LYS A 27 9.81 -7.20 -7.05
CA LYS A 27 10.99 -8.07 -7.03
C LYS A 27 11.11 -8.89 -8.31
N GLN A 28 10.01 -9.51 -8.76
CA GLN A 28 9.99 -10.29 -9.99
C GLN A 28 10.33 -9.43 -11.22
N MET A 29 9.82 -8.20 -11.27
CA MET A 29 10.19 -7.25 -12.33
C MET A 29 11.69 -6.92 -12.27
N PHE A 30 12.25 -6.69 -11.08
CA PHE A 30 13.67 -6.38 -10.92
C PHE A 30 14.57 -7.55 -11.34
N GLU A 31 14.22 -8.78 -10.98
CA GLU A 31 14.92 -9.98 -11.42
C GLU A 31 14.85 -10.12 -12.96
N SER A 32 13.69 -9.82 -13.54
CA SER A 32 13.50 -9.86 -15.00
C SER A 32 14.33 -8.79 -15.71
N ILE A 33 14.47 -7.58 -15.14
CA ILE A 33 15.34 -6.52 -15.69
C ILE A 33 16.79 -6.99 -15.79
N SER A 34 17.28 -7.74 -14.79
CA SER A 34 18.67 -8.22 -14.78
C SER A 34 18.99 -9.18 -15.95
N GLN A 35 17.95 -9.76 -16.57
CA GLN A 35 18.06 -10.68 -17.69
C GLN A 35 17.69 -10.03 -19.04
N GLU A 36 17.15 -8.82 -19.03
CA GLU A 36 16.71 -8.11 -20.23
C GLU A 36 17.87 -7.36 -20.89
N THR A 37 17.97 -7.48 -22.22
CA THR A 37 19.07 -6.91 -23.02
C THR A 37 18.62 -5.75 -23.89
N GLN A 38 17.31 -5.60 -24.11
CA GLN A 38 16.74 -4.50 -24.87
C GLN A 38 16.52 -3.28 -23.97
N VAL A 39 17.32 -2.23 -24.17
CA VAL A 39 17.23 -0.96 -23.42
C VAL A 39 15.79 -0.42 -23.33
N PRO A 40 14.99 -0.35 -24.41
CA PRO A 40 13.62 0.17 -24.32
C PRO A 40 12.70 -0.67 -23.41
N ARG A 41 12.95 -1.98 -23.31
CA ARG A 41 12.19 -2.87 -22.41
C ARG A 41 12.63 -2.69 -20.97
N VAL A 42 13.93 -2.55 -20.73
CA VAL A 42 14.48 -2.20 -19.40
C VAL A 42 13.87 -0.89 -18.90
N GLU A 43 13.87 0.16 -19.73
CA GLU A 43 13.27 1.46 -19.38
C GLU A 43 11.78 1.33 -19.04
N LYS A 44 11.02 0.57 -19.84
CA LYS A 44 9.61 0.30 -19.57
C LYS A 44 9.43 -0.41 -18.22
N MET A 45 10.19 -1.46 -17.95
CA MET A 45 10.10 -2.22 -16.71
C MET A 45 10.53 -1.39 -15.49
N LEU A 46 11.51 -0.50 -15.62
CA LEU A 46 11.89 0.44 -14.57
C LEU A 46 10.75 1.41 -14.24
N ASN A 47 10.01 1.89 -15.23
CA ASN A 47 8.83 2.72 -15.01
C ASN A 47 7.72 1.93 -14.29
N GLU A 48 7.49 0.67 -14.67
CA GLU A 48 6.52 -0.20 -13.98
C GLU A 48 6.91 -0.45 -12.50
N ILE A 49 8.20 -0.60 -12.21
CA ILE A 49 8.71 -0.66 -10.83
C ILE A 49 8.47 0.65 -10.08
N TYR A 50 8.69 1.80 -10.73
CA TYR A 50 8.43 3.10 -10.14
C TYR A 50 6.95 3.29 -9.80
N ASP A 51 6.04 2.89 -10.69
CA ASP A 51 4.60 2.92 -10.44
C ASP A 51 4.21 2.00 -9.27
N GLY A 52 4.80 0.80 -9.21
CA GLY A 52 4.66 -0.10 -8.07
C GLY A 52 5.12 0.52 -6.75
N TRP A 53 6.24 1.24 -6.76
CA TRP A 53 6.74 1.98 -5.60
C TRP A 53 5.76 3.07 -5.16
N GLN A 54 5.17 3.82 -6.10
CA GLN A 54 4.16 4.82 -5.76
C GLN A 54 2.92 4.18 -5.12
N ALA A 55 2.44 3.06 -5.67
CA ALA A 55 1.32 2.31 -5.13
C ALA A 55 1.60 1.81 -3.69
N LEU A 56 2.83 1.37 -3.43
CA LEU A 56 3.29 0.97 -2.09
C LEU A 56 3.24 2.14 -1.10
N GLN A 57 3.70 3.33 -1.49
CA GLN A 57 3.64 4.52 -0.64
C GLN A 57 2.20 4.91 -0.30
N GLN A 58 1.32 4.91 -1.30
CA GLN A 58 -0.11 5.16 -1.09
C GLN A 58 -0.73 4.15 -0.13
N ASN A 59 -0.39 2.86 -0.27
CA ASN A 59 -0.86 1.79 0.61
C ASN A 59 -0.44 2.02 2.07
N ARG A 60 0.83 2.35 2.29
CA ARG A 60 1.38 2.66 3.63
C ARG A 60 0.76 3.91 4.24
N GLN A 61 0.46 4.93 3.42
CA GLN A 61 -0.26 6.12 3.88
C GLN A 61 -1.69 5.77 4.34
N LEU A 62 -2.39 4.88 3.63
CA LEU A 62 -3.71 4.40 4.04
C LEU A 62 -3.65 3.62 5.35
N GLN A 63 -2.69 2.70 5.49
CA GLN A 63 -2.46 1.97 6.74
C GLN A 63 -2.24 2.93 7.92
N LYS A 64 -1.39 3.95 7.74
CA LYS A 64 -1.15 4.99 8.76
C LYS A 64 -2.41 5.75 9.14
N LYS A 65 -3.23 6.14 8.15
CA LYS A 65 -4.50 6.84 8.40
C LYS A 65 -5.46 5.97 9.22
N ILE A 66 -5.61 4.70 8.86
CA ILE A 66 -6.46 3.75 9.59
C ILE A 66 -5.97 3.57 11.03
N GLN A 67 -4.66 3.39 11.22
CA GLN A 67 -4.08 3.30 12.56
C GLN A 67 -4.34 4.58 13.37
N GLN A 68 -4.20 5.76 12.78
CA GLN A 68 -4.51 7.03 13.48
C GLN A 68 -5.97 7.13 13.89
N THR A 69 -6.91 6.71 13.03
CA THR A 69 -8.35 6.68 13.37
C THR A 69 -8.66 5.72 14.51
N LEU A 70 -7.98 4.56 14.58
CA LEU A 70 -8.13 3.61 15.68
C LEU A 70 -7.58 4.12 17.02
N HIS A 71 -6.54 4.95 17.00
CA HIS A 71 -5.88 5.47 18.21
C HIS A 71 -6.39 6.86 18.65
N GLN A 72 -7.33 7.48 17.94
CA GLN A 72 -7.98 8.70 18.41
C GLN A 72 -8.99 8.38 19.51
N PRO A 73 -8.82 8.90 20.75
CA PRO A 73 -9.88 8.83 21.74
C PRO A 73 -11.12 9.55 21.18
N LYS A 74 -12.30 8.93 21.30
CA LYS A 74 -13.61 9.50 20.92
C LYS A 74 -13.88 10.80 21.71
N ASN A 75 -13.25 11.92 21.35
CA ASN A 75 -13.61 13.24 21.85
C ASN A 75 -14.82 13.74 21.07
N VAL A 76 -15.98 13.16 21.38
CA VAL A 76 -17.27 13.72 21.03
C VAL A 76 -17.43 14.98 21.87
N LYS A 77 -17.08 16.14 21.32
CA LYS A 77 -17.55 17.42 21.85
C LYS A 77 -19.06 17.47 21.63
N VAL A 78 -19.81 17.13 22.68
CA VAL A 78 -21.22 17.49 22.80
C VAL A 78 -21.25 19.02 22.92
N LEU A 79 -21.53 19.70 21.80
CA LEU A 79 -21.91 21.11 21.84
C LEU A 79 -23.34 21.16 22.41
N LYS A 80 -23.45 21.78 23.59
CA LYS A 80 -24.73 22.18 24.20
C LYS A 80 -25.30 23.39 23.48
#